data_AF-A0A951DR74-F1
#
_entry.id   AF-A0A951DR74-F1
#
_cell.length_a   1.000
_cell.length_b   1.000
_cell.length_c   1.000
_cell.angle_alpha   90.00
_cell.angle_beta   90.00
_cell.angle_gamma   90.00
#
_symmetry.space_group_name_H-M   'P 1'
#
loop_
_entity.id
_entity.type
_entity.pdbx_description
1 polymer ?
#
loop_
_entity_poly.entity_id
_entity_poly.type
_entity_poly.pdbx_seq_one_letter_code
_entity_poly.pdbx_strand_id
1 'polypeptide(L)'
;MTLPRLWVLMTVAAAFMGPASSPIGLPDIFWTLQSGQWMVAHERLLDFDPFTSAPHVSGAVLNVQWLADLAYYWLDASGGLALVIVGTAVAVMVTYAIVLA
;
A
#
# COMPACT_ATOMS: atom_id res chain seq x y z
N MET A 1 28.79 -17.77 8.05
CA MET A 1 27.84 -17.23 7.06
C MET A 1 28.46 -17.37 5.67
N THR A 2 27.74 -17.86 4.66
CA THR A 2 28.28 -18.00 3.29
C THR A 2 28.06 -16.71 2.50
N LEU A 3 28.89 -16.43 1.49
CA LEU A 3 28.77 -15.24 0.64
C LEU A 3 27.37 -15.11 -0.02
N PRO A 4 26.75 -16.19 -0.53
CA PRO A 4 25.38 -16.09 -1.08
C PRO A 4 24.34 -15.70 -0.02
N ARG A 5 24.44 -16.23 1.19
CA ARG A 5 23.50 -15.89 2.28
C ARG A 5 23.66 -14.43 2.71
N LEU A 6 24.89 -13.93 2.77
CA LEU A 6 25.14 -12.51 3.05
C LEU A 6 24.48 -11.62 1.98
N TRP A 7 24.61 -11.98 0.71
CA TRP A 7 24.00 -11.23 -0.39
C TRP A 7 22.47 -11.17 -0.31
N VAL A 8 21.83 -12.31 -0.01
CA VAL A 8 20.37 -12.36 0.19
C VAL A 8 19.94 -11.47 1.36
N LEU A 9 20.61 -11.57 2.51
CA LEU A 9 20.29 -10.74 3.68
C LEU A 9 20.45 -9.25 3.40
N MET A 10 21.53 -8.85 2.69
CA MET A 10 21.73 -7.46 2.29
C MET A 10 20.64 -6.97 1.35
N THR A 11 20.22 -7.80 0.40
CA THR A 11 19.15 -7.46 -0.56
C THR A 11 17.81 -7.29 0.15
N VAL A 12 17.46 -8.21 1.05
CA VAL A 12 16.22 -8.12 1.85
C VAL A 12 16.24 -6.89 2.75
N ALA A 13 17.37 -6.60 3.42
CA ALA A 13 17.50 -5.40 4.24
C ALA A 13 17.35 -4.12 3.40
N ALA A 14 17.97 -4.06 2.21
CA ALA A 14 17.85 -2.92 1.31
C ALA A 14 16.41 -2.72 0.82
N ALA A 15 15.67 -3.81 0.57
CA ALA A 15 14.27 -3.77 0.15
C ALA A 15 13.34 -3.15 1.21
N PHE A 16 13.68 -3.24 2.50
CA PHE A 16 13.00 -2.50 3.57
C PHE A 16 13.46 -1.03 3.64
N MET A 17 14.78 -0.80 3.68
CA MET A 17 15.35 0.52 3.94
C MET A 17 14.98 1.55 2.87
N GLY A 18 14.87 1.15 1.60
CA GLY A 18 14.50 2.04 0.50
C GLY A 18 13.14 2.74 0.74
N PRO A 19 12.01 1.99 0.74
CA PRO A 19 10.69 2.57 0.97
C PRO A 19 10.54 3.23 2.34
N ALA A 20 11.19 2.69 3.38
CA ALA A 20 11.09 3.23 4.74
C ALA A 20 11.79 4.59 4.92
N SER A 21 12.74 4.95 4.04
CA SER A 21 13.49 6.21 4.11
C SER A 21 13.15 7.23 3.02
N SER A 22 12.32 6.84 2.05
CA SER A 22 11.89 7.75 0.98
C SER A 22 10.72 8.63 1.42
N PRO A 23 10.65 9.90 0.98
CA PRO A 23 9.43 10.68 1.06
C PRO A 23 8.27 9.95 0.37
N ILE A 24 7.05 10.15 0.87
CA ILE A 24 5.85 9.58 0.24
C ILE A 24 5.69 10.20 -1.15
N GLY A 25 6.01 9.42 -2.19
CA GLY A 25 5.91 9.81 -3.59
C GLY A 25 4.74 9.21 -4.34
N LEU A 26 3.86 8.47 -3.66
CA LEU A 26 2.65 7.88 -4.23
C LEU A 26 1.63 9.00 -4.49
N PRO A 27 1.36 9.38 -5.75
CA PRO A 27 0.51 10.53 -6.07
C PRO A 27 -0.89 10.40 -5.45
N ASP A 28 -1.36 9.17 -5.36
CA ASP A 28 -2.74 8.84 -4.99
C ASP A 28 -2.85 8.21 -3.59
N ILE A 29 -1.85 8.36 -2.71
CA ILE A 29 -1.92 7.75 -1.37
C ILE A 29 -3.14 8.24 -0.57
N PHE A 30 -3.43 9.54 -0.61
CA PHE A 30 -4.58 10.10 0.09
C PHE A 30 -5.88 9.60 -0.51
N TRP A 31 -5.89 9.33 -1.82
CA TRP A 31 -7.03 8.73 -2.48
C TRP A 31 -7.27 7.30 -2.01
N THR A 32 -6.22 6.48 -1.92
CA THR A 32 -6.26 5.12 -1.36
C THR A 32 -6.79 5.12 0.08
N LEU A 33 -6.29 6.03 0.94
CA LEU A 33 -6.74 6.14 2.33
C LEU A 33 -8.20 6.54 2.43
N GLN A 34 -8.62 7.55 1.66
CA GLN A 34 -9.99 8.04 1.62
C GLN A 34 -10.96 6.98 1.06
N SER A 35 -10.51 6.20 0.08
CA SER A 35 -11.26 5.08 -0.50
C SER A 35 -11.49 3.99 0.54
N GLY A 36 -10.46 3.59 1.29
CA GLY A 36 -10.56 2.65 2.39
C GLY A 36 -11.50 3.14 3.50
N GLN A 37 -11.36 4.40 3.90
CA GLN A 37 -12.23 5.04 4.90
C GLN A 37 -13.70 5.00 4.45
N TRP A 38 -13.97 5.36 3.20
CA TRP A 38 -15.32 5.38 2.66
C TRP A 38 -15.93 3.98 2.64
N MET A 39 -15.17 2.96 2.22
CA MET A 39 -15.66 1.57 2.16
C MET A 39 -15.99 1.04 3.55
N VAL A 40 -15.18 1.35 4.56
CA VAL A 40 -15.47 0.98 5.96
C VAL A 40 -16.71 1.72 6.48
N ALA A 41 -16.84 3.01 6.19
CA ALA A 41 -17.96 3.82 6.67
C ALA A 41 -19.32 3.44 6.06
N HIS A 42 -19.33 2.88 4.85
CA HIS A 42 -20.54 2.50 4.13
C HIS A 42 -20.78 0.99 4.05
N GLU A 43 -19.89 0.19 4.66
CA GLU A 43 -19.93 -1.27 4.65
C GLU A 43 -20.09 -1.86 3.22
N ARG A 44 -19.48 -1.19 2.23
CA ARG A 44 -19.62 -1.55 0.82
C ARG A 44 -18.35 -1.23 0.03
N LEU A 45 -18.10 -2.02 -1.01
CA LEU A 45 -17.00 -1.77 -1.94
C LEU A 45 -17.32 -0.56 -2.84
N LEU A 46 -16.28 0.15 -3.25
CA LEU A 46 -16.37 1.21 -4.25
C LEU A 46 -16.65 0.61 -5.64
N ASP A 47 -17.82 0.93 -6.18
CA ASP A 47 -18.28 0.62 -7.54
C ASP A 47 -18.40 1.88 -8.42
N PHE A 48 -18.12 3.05 -7.85
CA PHE A 48 -17.97 4.35 -8.51
C PHE A 48 -16.93 5.19 -7.77
N ASP A 49 -16.54 6.32 -8.36
CA ASP A 49 -15.61 7.29 -7.78
C ASP A 49 -16.37 8.49 -7.18
N PRO A 50 -16.48 8.60 -5.83
CA PRO A 50 -17.15 9.73 -5.17
C PRO A 50 -16.26 10.97 -5.04
N PHE A 51 -14.96 10.90 -5.36
CA PHE A 51 -13.98 11.94 -5.05
C PHE A 51 -13.65 12.80 -6.27
N THR A 52 -13.85 12.28 -7.48
CA THR A 52 -13.64 13.06 -8.71
C THR A 52 -14.79 14.00 -9.01
N SER A 53 -14.45 15.21 -9.48
CA SER A 53 -15.40 16.17 -10.09
C SER A 53 -15.35 16.16 -11.62
N ALA A 54 -14.48 15.34 -12.22
CA ALA A 54 -14.42 15.18 -13.67
C ALA A 54 -15.66 14.40 -14.16
N PRO A 55 -16.11 14.62 -15.42
CA PRO A 55 -17.22 13.85 -15.98
C PRO A 55 -16.95 12.36 -15.85
N HIS A 56 -17.80 11.64 -15.12
CA HIS A 56 -17.67 10.21 -14.92
C HIS A 56 -17.76 9.48 -16.27
N VAL A 57 -16.83 8.57 -16.51
CA VAL A 57 -16.99 7.57 -17.58
C VAL A 57 -18.11 6.63 -17.15
N SER A 58 -19.11 6.44 -18.01
CA SER A 58 -20.25 5.59 -17.70
C SER A 58 -19.82 4.12 -17.52
N GLY A 59 -20.10 3.53 -16.36
CA GLY A 59 -19.88 2.12 -16.06
C GLY A 59 -19.58 1.88 -14.58
N ALA A 60 -19.96 0.72 -14.05
CA ALA A 60 -19.50 0.30 -12.72
C ALA A 60 -17.98 0.07 -12.79
N VAL A 61 -17.20 0.89 -12.10
CA VAL A 61 -15.75 0.68 -11.99
C VAL A 61 -15.56 -0.10 -10.71
N LEU A 62 -15.52 -1.43 -10.81
CA LEU A 62 -15.14 -2.25 -9.67
C LEU A 62 -13.70 -1.90 -9.30
N ASN A 63 -13.51 -1.40 -8.09
CA ASN A 63 -12.18 -1.15 -7.57
C ASN A 63 -11.43 -2.47 -7.34
N VAL A 64 -10.58 -2.86 -8.30
CA VAL A 64 -9.78 -4.09 -8.23
C VAL A 64 -8.80 -4.06 -7.04
N GLN A 65 -8.43 -2.87 -6.57
CA GLN A 65 -7.47 -2.65 -5.50
C GLN A 65 -8.12 -2.47 -4.12
N TRP A 66 -9.41 -2.81 -3.97
CA TRP A 66 -10.17 -2.58 -2.73
C TRP A 66 -9.48 -3.12 -1.46
N LEU A 67 -8.83 -4.28 -1.56
CA LEU A 67 -8.15 -4.88 -0.40
C LEU A 67 -6.93 -4.05 0.02
N ALA A 68 -6.22 -3.48 -0.95
CA ALA A 68 -5.12 -2.57 -0.66
C ALA A 68 -5.67 -1.32 0.04
N ASP A 69 -6.70 -0.67 -0.50
CA ASP A 69 -7.29 0.52 0.11
C ASP A 69 -7.75 0.28 1.55
N LEU A 70 -8.37 -0.87 1.85
CA LEU A 70 -8.73 -1.25 3.22
C LEU A 70 -7.50 -1.46 4.12
N ALA A 71 -6.47 -2.15 3.62
CA ALA A 71 -5.24 -2.38 4.39
C ALA A 71 -4.51 -1.08 4.69
N TYR A 72 -4.37 -0.19 3.70
CA TYR A 72 -3.75 1.12 3.84
C TYR A 72 -4.53 2.01 4.80
N TYR A 73 -5.87 2.05 4.69
CA TYR A 73 -6.71 2.75 5.66
C TYR A 73 -6.55 2.21 7.07
N TRP A 74 -6.49 0.88 7.26
CA TRP A 74 -6.32 0.30 8.58
C TRP A 74 -4.96 0.66 9.21
N LEU A 75 -3.88 0.65 8.42
CA LEU A 75 -2.56 1.09 8.86
C LEU A 75 -2.58 2.57 9.28
N ASP A 76 -3.18 3.44 8.46
CA ASP A 76 -3.28 4.87 8.76
C ASP A 76 -4.15 5.14 9.99
N ALA A 77 -5.30 4.47 10.12
CA ALA A 77 -6.17 4.60 11.29
C ALA A 77 -5.51 4.12 12.59
N SER A 78 -4.57 3.17 12.50
CA SER A 78 -3.91 2.57 13.68
C SER A 78 -2.63 3.29 14.10
N GLY A 79 -1.90 3.90 13.17
CA GLY A 79 -0.58 4.50 13.44
C GLY A 79 -0.18 5.64 12.51
N GLY A 80 -1.13 6.16 11.73
CA GLY A 80 -0.93 7.22 10.75
C GLY A 80 -0.03 6.79 9.59
N LEU A 81 0.39 7.79 8.82
CA LEU A 81 1.28 7.62 7.67
C LEU A 81 2.60 6.90 8.00
N ALA A 82 3.09 7.00 9.24
CA ALA A 82 4.29 6.27 9.65
C ALA A 82 4.08 4.75 9.56
N LEU A 83 2.92 4.25 10.01
CA LEU A 83 2.60 2.84 9.94
C LEU A 83 2.29 2.38 8.51
N VAL A 84 1.73 3.27 7.68
CA VAL A 84 1.60 3.05 6.24
C VAL A 84 2.97 2.82 5.59
N ILE A 85 3.93 3.73 5.83
CA ILE A 85 5.30 3.64 5.28
C ILE A 85 5.97 2.34 5.72
N VAL A 86 5.93 2.02 7.01
CA VAL A 86 6.53 0.80 7.55
C VAL A 86 5.84 -0.44 6.99
N GLY A 87 4.50 -0.45 6.90
CA GLY A 87 3.72 -1.54 6.33
C GLY A 87 4.09 -1.82 4.87
N THR A 88 4.20 -0.76 4.05
CA THR A 88 4.67 -0.87 2.66
C THR A 88 6.10 -1.40 2.59
N ALA A 89 7.00 -0.88 3.42
CA ALA A 89 8.40 -1.34 3.46
C ALA A 89 8.52 -2.82 3.85
N VAL A 90 7.72 -3.27 4.82
CA VAL A 90 7.64 -4.69 5.22
C VAL A 90 7.09 -5.54 4.08
N ALA A 91 6.02 -5.10 3.41
CA ALA A 91 5.45 -5.84 2.28
C ALA A 91 6.49 -6.05 1.17
N VAL A 92 7.22 -4.98 0.80
CA VAL A 92 8.32 -5.05 -0.19
C VAL A 92 9.42 -5.98 0.28
N MET A 93 9.90 -5.84 1.53
CA MET A 93 10.92 -6.72 2.11
C MET A 93 10.51 -8.19 2.05
N VAL A 94 9.26 -8.51 2.43
CA VAL A 94 8.73 -9.87 2.42
C VAL A 94 8.65 -10.42 1.00
N THR A 95 8.23 -9.61 0.02
CA THR A 95 8.25 -10.02 -1.39
C THR A 95 9.66 -10.42 -1.85
N TYR A 96 10.68 -9.61 -1.55
CA TYR A 96 12.07 -9.95 -1.86
C TYR A 96 12.55 -11.20 -1.13
N ALA A 97 12.19 -11.36 0.15
CA ALA A 97 12.55 -12.54 0.92
C ALA A 97 11.94 -13.82 0.32
N ILE A 98 10.69 -13.77 -0.16
CA ILE A 98 10.01 -14.90 -0.81
C ILE A 98 10.69 -15.25 -2.14
N VAL A 99 11.08 -14.25 -2.93
CA VAL A 99 11.72 -14.47 -4.25
C VAL A 99 13.15 -15.02 -4.13
N LEU A 100 13.85 -14.70 -3.04
CA LEU A 100 15.27 -15.05 -2.83
C LEU A 100 15.47 -16.26 -1.90
N ALA A 101 14.41 -16.79 -1.29
CA ALA A 101 14.42 -17.99 -0.46
C ALA A 101 14.58 -19.27 -1.29
#